data_AF-A0A1X7VXS2-F1
#
_entry.id   AF-A0A1X7VXS2-F1
#
_cell.length_a   1.000
_cell.length_b   1.000
_cell.length_c   1.000
_cell.angle_alpha   90.00
_cell.angle_beta   90.00
_cell.angle_gamma   90.00
#
_symmetry.space_group_name_H-M   'P 1'
#
loop_
_entity.id
_entity.type
_entity.pdbx_description
1 polymer ?
#
loop_
_entity_poly.entity_id
_entity_poly.type
_entity_poly.pdbx_seq_one_letter_code
_entity_poly.pdbx_strand_id
1 'polypeptide(L)'
;MIEMFEALDPSTDCQSKFPSLVPLVASFPNIIKESQIQQLDNEWRKLAIETLPFNKEGMEPEEFWGKLLEVKNGAGETQFSVLCHFMGNMLSLPHANVDAEKIFSSVNLIKTKLRNKLKTSTVRAILKAKNGIKLNEGCVEFTPSSDMRMMMTSETLYRRSSSPSSSSDESDEN
;
A
#
# COMPACT_ATOMS: atom_id res chain seq x y z
N MET A 1 -11.65 -7.61 15.39
CA MET A 1 -10.99 -7.27 14.10
C MET A 1 -9.86 -6.28 14.31
N ILE A 2 -10.08 -5.15 15.01
CA ILE A 2 -9.00 -4.17 15.32
C ILE A 2 -7.95 -4.77 16.28
N GLU A 3 -8.36 -5.50 17.32
CA GLU A 3 -7.42 -6.14 18.25
C GLU A 3 -6.50 -7.17 17.60
N MET A 4 -6.93 -7.81 16.51
CA MET A 4 -6.13 -8.85 15.84
C MET A 4 -4.96 -8.28 15.03
N PHE A 5 -4.99 -6.97 14.73
CA PHE A 5 -3.86 -6.28 14.11
C PHE A 5 -2.75 -5.94 15.10
N GLU A 6 -2.97 -6.06 16.41
CA GLU A 6 -1.88 -6.01 17.41
C GLU A 6 -0.86 -7.14 17.20
N ALA A 7 -1.25 -8.22 16.53
CA ALA A 7 -0.35 -9.32 16.17
C ALA A 7 0.74 -8.93 15.15
N LEU A 8 0.57 -7.80 14.45
CA LEU A 8 1.53 -7.30 13.47
C LEU A 8 2.66 -6.49 14.11
N ASP A 9 2.47 -6.02 15.34
CA ASP A 9 3.43 -5.20 16.06
C ASP A 9 4.35 -6.10 16.92
N PRO A 10 5.67 -6.16 16.61
CA PRO A 10 6.63 -6.95 17.36
C PRO A 10 7.01 -6.34 18.72
N SER A 11 6.66 -5.08 18.97
CA SER A 11 6.93 -4.38 20.24
C SER A 11 5.94 -4.78 21.33
N THR A 12 4.77 -5.28 20.92
CA THR A 12 3.76 -5.82 21.84
C THR A 12 4.12 -7.26 22.18
N ASP A 13 3.80 -7.72 23.40
CA ASP A 13 3.83 -9.14 23.77
C ASP A 13 2.70 -9.92 23.05
N CYS A 14 2.71 -9.84 21.72
CA CYS A 14 1.63 -10.30 20.85
C CYS A 14 1.53 -11.83 20.83
N GLN A 15 2.64 -12.52 21.08
CA GLN A 15 2.71 -13.98 21.12
C GLN A 15 2.03 -14.56 22.35
N SER A 16 1.99 -13.83 23.48
CA SER A 16 1.24 -14.25 24.67
C SER A 16 -0.26 -14.02 24.50
N LYS A 17 -0.65 -12.92 23.83
CA LYS A 17 -2.06 -12.60 23.53
C LYS A 17 -2.66 -13.46 22.42
N PHE A 18 -1.86 -13.80 21.40
CA PHE A 18 -2.31 -14.54 20.22
C PHE A 18 -1.51 -15.85 20.06
N PRO A 19 -1.94 -16.96 20.69
CA PRO A 19 -1.23 -18.24 20.61
C PRO A 19 -1.34 -18.94 19.24
N SER A 20 -2.22 -18.48 18.36
CA SER A 20 -2.39 -19.00 17.00
C SER A 20 -2.86 -17.91 16.05
N LEU A 21 -2.38 -17.96 14.80
CA LEU A 21 -2.80 -17.07 13.72
C LEU A 21 -3.96 -17.63 12.90
N VAL A 22 -4.39 -18.88 13.14
CA VAL A 22 -5.49 -19.52 12.39
C VAL A 22 -6.78 -18.68 12.38
N PRO A 23 -7.23 -18.08 13.51
CA PRO A 23 -8.40 -17.20 13.50
C PRO A 23 -8.22 -15.95 12.62
N LEU A 24 -7.00 -15.43 12.54
CA LEU A 24 -6.68 -14.28 11.68
C LEU A 24 -6.72 -14.68 10.21
N VAL A 25 -6.13 -15.83 9.87
CA VAL A 25 -6.16 -16.38 8.51
C VAL A 25 -7.59 -16.63 8.05
N ALA A 26 -8.46 -17.15 8.93
CA ALA A 26 -9.87 -17.38 8.62
C ALA A 26 -10.62 -16.09 8.23
N SER A 27 -10.17 -14.93 8.73
CA SER A 27 -10.74 -13.63 8.36
C SER A 27 -10.29 -13.14 6.98
N PHE A 28 -9.17 -13.68 6.46
CA PHE A 28 -8.57 -13.27 5.19
C PHE A 28 -8.12 -14.47 4.34
N PRO A 29 -9.06 -15.29 3.83
CA PRO A 29 -8.76 -16.56 3.15
C PRO A 29 -7.97 -16.39 1.84
N ASN A 30 -7.96 -15.20 1.24
CA ASN A 30 -7.28 -14.93 -0.03
C ASN A 30 -5.80 -14.57 0.12
N ILE A 31 -5.31 -14.38 1.35
CA ILE A 31 -3.93 -13.90 1.60
C ILE A 31 -2.91 -15.04 1.63
N ILE A 32 -3.35 -16.25 2.02
CA ILE A 32 -2.51 -17.43 2.14
C ILE A 32 -3.24 -18.66 1.62
N LYS A 33 -2.49 -19.61 1.02
CA LYS A 33 -3.04 -20.89 0.57
C LYS A 33 -3.32 -21.80 1.78
N GLU A 34 -4.38 -22.60 1.69
CA GLU A 34 -4.76 -23.54 2.75
C GLU A 34 -3.62 -24.50 3.14
N SER A 35 -2.82 -24.92 2.16
CA SER A 35 -1.66 -25.80 2.39
C SER A 35 -0.55 -25.18 3.25
N GLN A 36 -0.52 -23.87 3.39
CA GLN A 36 0.52 -23.13 4.11
C GLN A 36 0.07 -22.68 5.51
N ILE A 37 -1.21 -22.84 5.86
CA ILE A 37 -1.76 -22.39 7.16
C ILE A 37 -1.08 -23.10 8.33
N GLN A 38 -0.89 -24.42 8.22
CA GLN A 38 -0.21 -25.19 9.25
C GLN A 38 1.25 -24.75 9.42
N GLN A 39 1.93 -24.49 8.30
CA GLN A 39 3.32 -24.00 8.33
C GLN A 39 3.40 -22.61 8.98
N LEU A 40 2.48 -21.71 8.63
CA LEU A 40 2.37 -20.38 9.24
C LEU A 40 2.22 -20.45 10.76
N ASP A 41 1.28 -21.27 11.25
CA ASP A 41 1.01 -21.39 12.68
C ASP A 41 2.20 -22.01 13.45
N ASN A 42 2.90 -22.95 12.82
CA ASN A 42 4.14 -23.52 13.36
C ASN A 42 5.26 -22.47 13.44
N GLU A 43 5.48 -21.69 12.38
CA GLU A 43 6.47 -20.61 12.34
C GLU A 43 6.16 -19.54 13.41
N TRP A 44 4.89 -19.20 13.60
CA TRP A 44 4.45 -18.27 14.65
C TRP A 44 4.76 -18.76 16.06
N ARG A 45 4.42 -20.01 16.38
CA ARG A 45 4.75 -20.59 17.70
C ARG A 45 6.25 -20.73 17.92
N LYS A 46 7.00 -21.02 16.86
CA LYS A 46 8.45 -21.11 16.92
C LYS A 46 9.09 -19.75 17.26
N LEU A 47 8.59 -18.67 16.66
CA LEU A 47 9.04 -17.31 16.93
C LEU A 47 8.90 -16.93 18.41
N ALA A 48 7.86 -17.42 19.10
CA ALA A 48 7.63 -17.15 20.52
C ALA A 48 8.64 -17.80 21.47
N ILE A 49 9.30 -18.87 21.03
CA ILE A 49 10.26 -19.64 21.83
C ILE A 49 11.69 -19.29 21.45
N GLU A 50 11.91 -18.87 20.20
CA GLU A 50 13.22 -18.69 19.63
C GLU A 50 13.86 -17.36 20.02
N THR A 51 15.16 -17.40 20.32
CA THR A 51 15.94 -16.19 20.59
C THR A 51 16.39 -15.59 19.26
N LEU A 52 15.89 -14.40 18.94
CA LEU A 52 16.22 -13.70 17.71
C LEU A 52 17.66 -13.17 17.74
N PRO A 53 18.37 -13.18 16.59
CA PRO A 53 19.75 -12.70 16.50
C PRO A 53 19.88 -11.17 16.47
N PHE A 54 18.77 -10.43 16.58
CA PHE A 54 18.73 -8.98 16.51
C PHE A 54 17.87 -8.38 17.63
N ASN A 55 18.15 -7.12 17.99
CA ASN A 55 17.35 -6.39 18.98
C ASN A 55 16.00 -5.98 18.36
N LYS A 56 14.90 -6.24 19.07
CA LYS A 56 13.53 -5.89 18.69
C LYS A 56 13.10 -4.50 19.16
N GLU A 57 13.83 -3.88 20.08
CA GLU A 57 13.44 -2.61 20.70
C GLU A 57 13.53 -1.43 19.72
N GLY A 58 12.44 -0.68 19.61
CA GLY A 58 12.36 0.55 18.81
C GLY A 58 12.33 0.34 17.30
N MET A 59 12.08 -0.89 16.83
CA MET A 59 12.00 -1.21 15.41
C MET A 59 10.57 -1.05 14.89
N GLU A 60 10.42 -0.43 13.73
CA GLU A 60 9.14 -0.37 13.03
C GLU A 60 8.71 -1.79 12.57
N PRO A 61 7.41 -2.11 12.54
CA PRO A 61 6.93 -3.44 12.17
C PRO A 61 7.49 -3.93 10.83
N GLU A 62 7.57 -3.06 9.82
CA GLU A 62 8.08 -3.39 8.49
C GLU A 62 9.56 -3.81 8.51
N GLU A 63 10.37 -3.10 9.30
CA GLU A 63 11.79 -3.42 9.48
C GLU A 63 11.98 -4.75 10.21
N PHE A 64 11.13 -5.03 11.20
CA PHE A 64 11.18 -6.28 11.96
C PHE A 64 10.90 -7.49 11.08
N TRP A 65 9.79 -7.48 10.35
CA TRP A 65 9.44 -8.60 9.46
C TRP A 65 10.43 -8.74 8.30
N GLY A 66 11.01 -7.63 7.83
CA GLY A 66 12.10 -7.63 6.86
C GLY A 66 13.36 -8.34 7.38
N LYS A 67 13.83 -8.00 8.59
CA LYS A 67 14.99 -8.68 9.20
C LYS A 67 14.71 -10.13 9.55
N LEU A 68 13.49 -10.45 9.99
CA LEU A 68 13.11 -11.82 10.31
C LEU A 68 13.15 -12.73 9.08
N LEU A 69 12.82 -12.20 7.90
CA LEU A 69 12.93 -12.93 6.63
C LEU A 69 14.37 -13.29 6.27
N GLU A 70 15.36 -12.50 6.71
CA GLU A 70 16.78 -12.77 6.50
C GLU A 70 17.34 -13.85 7.43
N VAL A 71 16.61 -14.20 8.51
CA VAL A 71 17.04 -15.23 9.46
C VAL A 71 17.00 -16.60 8.81
N LYS A 72 18.18 -17.23 8.72
CA LYS A 72 18.39 -18.55 8.15
C LYS A 72 18.66 -19.59 9.22
N ASN A 73 18.16 -20.79 8.99
CA ASN A 73 18.46 -21.96 9.80
C ASN A 73 19.90 -22.47 9.54
N GLY A 74 20.34 -23.48 10.30
CA GLY A 74 21.64 -24.11 10.11
C GLY A 74 21.85 -24.80 8.76
N ALA A 75 20.78 -25.00 7.98
CA ALA A 75 20.82 -25.51 6.60
C ALA A 75 20.87 -24.39 5.53
N GLY A 76 20.86 -23.12 5.94
CA GLY A 76 20.89 -21.96 5.05
C GLY A 76 19.54 -21.56 4.44
N GLU A 77 18.45 -22.19 4.87
CA GLU A 77 17.08 -21.88 4.43
C GLU A 77 16.42 -20.86 5.34
N THR A 78 15.52 -20.03 4.80
CA THR A 78 14.80 -19.01 5.57
C THR A 78 13.81 -19.64 6.53
N GLN A 79 13.89 -19.25 7.79
CA GLN A 79 13.25 -19.96 8.89
C GLN A 79 11.78 -19.60 9.10
N PHE A 80 11.40 -18.39 8.69
CA PHE A 80 10.09 -17.79 8.91
C PHE A 80 9.47 -17.26 7.61
N SER A 81 9.75 -17.93 6.50
CA SER A 81 9.38 -17.45 5.16
C SER A 81 7.88 -17.22 5.04
N VAL A 82 7.06 -18.21 5.41
CA VAL A 82 5.60 -18.12 5.22
C VAL A 82 5.01 -17.05 6.14
N LEU A 83 5.52 -16.98 7.38
CA LEU A 83 5.12 -15.98 8.34
C LEU A 83 5.43 -14.55 7.88
N CYS A 84 6.67 -14.29 7.43
CA CYS A 84 7.07 -12.95 7.01
C CYS A 84 6.29 -12.49 5.76
N HIS A 85 6.04 -13.38 4.80
CA HIS A 85 5.21 -13.05 3.63
C HIS A 85 3.76 -12.75 4.04
N PHE A 86 3.19 -13.54 4.97
CA PHE A 86 1.85 -13.30 5.48
C PHE A 86 1.74 -11.95 6.20
N MET A 87 2.69 -11.65 7.10
CA MET A 87 2.71 -10.39 7.83
C MET A 87 2.96 -9.19 6.91
N GLY A 88 3.85 -9.31 5.93
CA GLY A 88 4.05 -8.27 4.91
C GLY A 88 2.80 -8.00 4.08
N ASN A 89 2.09 -9.06 3.67
CA ASN A 89 0.81 -8.91 2.98
C ASN A 89 -0.24 -8.23 3.87
N MET A 90 -0.29 -8.58 5.15
CA MET A 90 -1.19 -7.93 6.11
C MET A 90 -0.87 -6.45 6.31
N LEU A 91 0.40 -6.09 6.48
CA LEU A 91 0.84 -4.70 6.61
C LEU A 91 0.56 -3.86 5.36
N SER A 92 0.48 -4.50 4.20
CA SER A 92 0.09 -3.82 2.95
C SER A 92 -1.40 -3.51 2.85
N LEU A 93 -2.23 -4.11 3.73
CA LEU A 93 -3.65 -3.80 3.77
C LEU A 93 -3.85 -2.42 4.40
N PRO A 94 -4.75 -1.60 3.84
CA PRO A 94 -5.14 -0.36 4.49
C PRO A 94 -5.82 -0.69 5.83
N HIS A 95 -5.10 -0.49 6.93
CA HIS A 95 -5.52 -0.92 8.28
C HIS A 95 -6.70 -0.11 8.84
N ALA A 96 -7.06 1.03 8.24
CA ALA A 96 -8.15 1.86 8.75
C ALA A 96 -8.82 2.74 7.69
N ASN A 97 -10.02 3.21 8.03
CA ASN A 97 -10.71 4.28 7.30
C ASN A 97 -9.87 5.57 7.20
N VAL A 98 -8.88 5.75 8.09
CA VAL A 98 -7.98 6.91 8.12
C VAL A 98 -7.24 7.08 6.78
N ASP A 99 -6.81 6.00 6.13
CA ASP A 99 -6.13 6.09 4.84
C ASP A 99 -7.08 6.55 3.72
N ALA A 100 -8.31 6.05 3.73
CA ALA A 100 -9.36 6.51 2.83
C ALA A 100 -9.70 7.98 3.10
N GLU A 101 -9.87 8.38 4.37
CA GLU A 101 -10.12 9.76 4.80
C GLU A 101 -8.98 10.70 4.42
N LYS A 102 -7.72 10.26 4.46
CA LYS A 102 -6.56 11.02 4.02
C LYS A 102 -6.60 11.30 2.50
N ILE A 103 -7.03 10.31 1.71
CA ILE A 103 -7.26 10.48 0.27
C ILE A 103 -8.46 11.42 0.05
N PHE A 104 -9.58 11.24 0.75
CA PHE A 104 -10.75 12.11 0.64
C PHE A 104 -10.45 13.57 1.02
N SER A 105 -9.68 13.78 2.09
CA SER A 105 -9.18 15.10 2.49
C SER A 105 -8.31 15.71 1.39
N SER A 106 -7.41 14.93 0.80
CA SER A 106 -6.61 15.37 -0.35
C SER A 106 -7.48 15.73 -1.57
N VAL A 107 -8.55 14.96 -1.83
CA VAL A 107 -9.51 15.29 -2.89
C VAL A 107 -10.26 16.58 -2.59
N ASN A 108 -10.67 16.80 -1.33
CA ASN A 108 -11.33 18.04 -0.90
C ASN A 108 -10.42 19.27 -1.04
N LEU A 109 -9.10 19.12 -0.82
CA LEU A 109 -8.13 20.18 -1.08
C LEU A 109 -7.97 20.47 -2.58
N ILE A 110 -8.09 19.45 -3.44
CA ILE A 110 -8.04 19.63 -4.90
C ILE A 110 -9.34 20.26 -5.42
N LYS A 111 -10.48 19.80 -4.91
CA LYS A 111 -11.83 20.26 -5.27
C LYS A 111 -12.30 21.29 -4.26
N THR A 112 -11.82 22.52 -4.41
CA THR A 112 -12.28 23.64 -3.59
C THR A 112 -13.68 24.09 -3.99
N LYS A 113 -14.34 24.90 -3.14
CA LYS A 113 -15.68 25.45 -3.42
C LYS A 113 -15.73 26.22 -4.75
N LEU A 114 -14.66 26.91 -5.12
CA LEU A 114 -14.54 27.65 -6.38
C LEU A 114 -14.12 26.77 -7.56
N ARG A 115 -13.41 25.66 -7.32
CA ARG A 115 -12.84 24.76 -8.34
C ARG A 115 -13.36 23.33 -8.17
N ASN A 116 -14.68 23.14 -8.26
CA ASN A 116 -15.32 21.83 -8.05
C ASN A 116 -15.61 21.03 -9.34
N LYS A 117 -15.68 21.70 -10.50
CA LYS A 117 -15.92 21.09 -11.82
C LYS A 117 -14.65 20.54 -12.48
N LEU A 118 -13.93 19.68 -11.77
CA LEU A 118 -12.78 18.94 -12.34
C LEU A 118 -13.21 17.56 -12.82
N LYS A 119 -12.76 17.17 -14.01
CA LYS A 119 -12.91 15.79 -14.51
C LYS A 119 -12.17 14.83 -13.56
N THR A 120 -12.71 13.63 -13.37
CA THR A 120 -12.11 12.61 -12.51
C THR A 120 -10.69 12.24 -12.95
N SER A 121 -10.43 12.22 -14.27
CA SER A 121 -9.08 12.00 -14.81
C SER A 121 -8.08 13.05 -14.34
N THR A 122 -8.48 14.33 -14.31
CA THR A 122 -7.66 15.44 -13.82
C THR A 122 -7.40 15.33 -12.32
N VAL A 123 -8.43 15.05 -11.51
CA VAL A 123 -8.26 14.87 -10.06
C VAL A 123 -7.31 13.71 -9.77
N ARG A 124 -7.49 12.57 -10.47
CA ARG A 124 -6.60 11.41 -10.37
C ARG A 124 -5.16 11.75 -10.76
N ALA A 125 -4.96 12.50 -11.85
CA ALA A 125 -3.63 12.92 -12.30
C ALA A 125 -2.95 13.82 -11.26
N ILE A 126 -3.67 14.78 -10.68
CA ILE A 126 -3.15 15.66 -9.62
C ILE A 126 -2.77 14.86 -8.37
N LEU A 127 -3.61 13.92 -7.94
CA LEU A 127 -3.30 13.04 -6.80
C LEU A 127 -2.03 12.22 -7.06
N LYS A 128 -1.91 11.61 -8.25
CA LYS A 128 -0.72 10.85 -8.65
C LYS A 128 0.53 11.72 -8.65
N ALA A 129 0.47 12.92 -9.24
CA ALA A 129 1.58 13.85 -9.26
C ALA A 129 2.01 14.27 -7.85
N LYS A 130 1.04 14.63 -6.99
CA LYS A 130 1.30 15.00 -5.59
C LYS A 130 1.98 13.87 -4.81
N ASN A 131 1.47 12.64 -4.94
CA ASN A 131 2.06 11.48 -4.26
C ASN A 131 3.45 11.15 -4.81
N GLY A 132 3.64 11.24 -6.13
CA GLY A 132 4.93 11.03 -6.76
C GLY A 132 5.99 12.02 -6.27
N ILE A 133 5.66 13.31 -6.20
CA ILE A 133 6.56 14.34 -5.65
C ILE A 133 6.88 14.06 -4.18
N LYS A 134 5.87 13.68 -3.38
CA LYS A 134 6.07 13.35 -1.96
C LYS A 134 7.03 12.17 -1.73
N LEU A 135 7.00 11.17 -2.61
CA LEU A 135 7.91 10.02 -2.54
C LEU A 135 9.34 10.36 -2.97
N ASN A 136 9.54 11.39 -3.79
CA ASN A 136 10.84 11.87 -4.25
C ASN A 136 11.30 13.08 -3.41
N GLU A 137 11.35 12.90 -2.09
CA GLU A 137 11.91 13.87 -1.12
C GLU A 137 11.15 15.20 -0.95
N GLY A 138 10.12 15.46 -1.76
CA GLY A 138 9.25 16.62 -1.61
C GLY A 138 9.32 17.58 -2.80
N CYS A 139 8.67 18.74 -2.68
CA CYS A 139 8.53 19.66 -3.81
C CYS A 139 9.77 20.52 -4.09
N VAL A 140 10.69 20.64 -3.14
CA VAL A 140 11.86 21.51 -3.27
C VAL A 140 13.00 20.77 -4.00
N GLU A 141 13.13 19.47 -3.74
CA GLU A 141 14.19 18.60 -4.22
C GLU A 141 13.79 17.85 -5.50
N PHE A 142 12.49 17.82 -5.80
CA PHE A 142 11.97 17.15 -6.99
C PHE A 142 12.57 17.72 -8.26
N THR A 143 13.39 16.89 -8.91
CA THR A 143 13.94 17.18 -10.23
C THR A 143 13.23 16.33 -11.28
N PRO A 144 12.50 16.93 -12.24
CA PRO A 144 11.80 16.18 -13.26
C PRO A 144 12.75 15.28 -14.07
N SER A 145 12.30 14.10 -14.48
CA SER A 145 13.07 13.26 -15.40
C SER A 145 13.14 13.87 -16.80
N SER A 146 14.06 13.39 -17.64
CA SER A 146 14.14 13.82 -19.04
C SER A 146 12.83 13.57 -19.79
N ASP A 147 12.19 12.44 -19.53
CA ASP A 147 10.91 12.08 -20.14
C ASP A 147 9.78 13.03 -19.72
N MET A 148 9.73 13.42 -18.44
CA MET A 148 8.75 14.39 -17.95
C MET A 148 8.89 15.75 -18.64
N ARG A 149 10.13 16.20 -18.89
CA ARG A 149 10.38 17.43 -19.64
C ARG A 149 9.93 17.31 -21.09
N MET A 150 10.18 16.18 -21.74
CA MET A 150 9.77 15.92 -23.12
C MET A 150 8.24 15.86 -23.28
N MET A 151 7.52 15.40 -22.25
CA MET A 151 6.06 15.40 -22.21
C MET A 151 5.45 16.81 -22.08
N MET A 152 6.21 17.81 -21.63
CA MET A 152 5.77 19.21 -21.49
C MET A 152 6.02 20.04 -22.76
N THR A 153 5.87 19.42 -23.93
CA THR A 153 5.99 20.07 -25.25
C THR A 153 4.63 20.52 -25.76
N SER A 154 4.61 21.58 -26.57
CA SER A 154 3.39 22.11 -27.19
C SER A 154 2.67 21.04 -28.03
N GLU A 155 3.43 20.20 -28.74
CA GLU A 155 2.94 19.08 -29.54
C GLU A 155 2.21 18.01 -28.72
N THR A 156 2.57 17.85 -27.45
CA THR A 156 1.95 16.89 -26.54
C THR A 156 0.75 17.51 -25.81
N LEU A 157 0.91 18.72 -25.26
CA LEU A 157 -0.12 19.39 -24.46
C LEU A 157 -1.30 19.90 -25.29
N TYR A 158 -1.04 20.39 -26.50
CA TYR A 158 -2.03 20.96 -27.41
C TYR A 158 -2.30 20.05 -28.60
N ARG A 159 -1.97 18.75 -28.49
CA ARG A 159 -2.30 17.78 -29.52
C ARG A 159 -3.81 17.81 -29.78
N ARG A 160 -4.20 18.29 -30.95
CA ARG A 160 -5.61 18.31 -31.33
C ARG A 160 -6.03 16.87 -31.57
N SER A 161 -6.82 16.32 -30.65
CA SER A 161 -7.49 15.05 -30.90
C SER A 161 -8.44 15.26 -32.08
N SER A 162 -8.15 14.64 -33.21
CA SER A 162 -9.08 14.55 -34.35
C SER A 162 -10.25 13.66 -33.94
N SER A 163 -11.19 14.21 -33.18
CA SER A 163 -12.52 13.63 -33.05
C SER A 163 -13.27 13.86 -34.38
N PRO A 164 -13.91 12.83 -34.97
CA PRO A 164 -14.73 13.02 -36.15
C PRO A 164 -15.84 14.00 -35.81
N SER A 165 -16.01 15.01 -36.66
CA SER A 165 -17.17 15.90 -36.64
C SER A 165 -18.42 15.07 -36.93
N SER A 166 -19.16 14.68 -35.89
CA SER A 166 -20.58 14.40 -36.03
C SER A 166 -21.31 15.74 -36.08
N SER A 167 -21.37 16.32 -37.28
CA SER A 167 -22.45 17.23 -37.65
C SER A 167 -23.74 16.42 -37.64
N SER A 168 -24.58 16.64 -36.62
CA SER A 168 -26.00 16.37 -36.70
C SER A 168 -26.69 17.71 -36.57
N ASP A 169 -26.96 18.31 -37.73
CA ASP A 169 -28.10 19.20 -37.88
C ASP A 169 -29.34 18.40 -37.49
N GLU A 170 -30.04 18.79 -36.42
CA GLU A 170 -31.48 18.58 -36.32
C GLU A 170 -32.12 19.89 -35.85
N SER A 171 -32.94 20.38 -36.77
CA SER A 171 -33.74 21.58 -36.79
C SER A 171 -34.79 21.62 -35.68
N ASP A 172 -34.93 22.80 -35.08
CA ASP A 172 -36.12 23.21 -34.35
C ASP A 172 -37.35 23.14 -35.28
N GLU A 173 -38.35 22.32 -34.93
CA GLU A 173 -39.74 22.53 -35.33
C GLU A 173 -40.69 22.21 -34.17
N ASN A 174 -41.56 23.20 -33.90
CA ASN A 174 -42.70 23.33 -32.99
C ASN A 174 -42.45 23.67 -31.51
#